data_AF-A0A3B3S792-F1
#
_entry.id   AF-A0A3B3S792-F1
#
_cell.length_a   1.000
_cell.length_b   1.000
_cell.length_c   1.000
_cell.angle_alpha   90.00
_cell.angle_beta   90.00
_cell.angle_gamma   90.00
#
_symmetry.space_group_name_H-M   'P 1'
#
loop_
_entity.id
_entity.type
_entity.pdbx_description
1 polymer ?
#
loop_
_entity_poly.entity_id
_entity_poly.type
_entity_poly.pdbx_seq_one_letter_code
_entity_poly.pdbx_strand_id
1 'polypeptide(L)'
;MRCLKDVVKVIGSGSIVFVSYLTAIGDERFYANQLMPLLQRTVGVDAAHLLMVRLIGLGLVPGIRYQDPVSLEVKVMGHRFQNPLGLLTDFSRHSAAIDGLYRLGFGFVEVETADTQAVSTVQRAGSRYKPSCFVCAAVQERLKAREAFQSKLTTAGQPMGINLGQSNLSQDPVAEVTEGVQALGPLADYLVVNVSRPSSPDSRVQMGKGELRHLLDVVLRERDTLPCERRPPVLVRITSDLPTKDKQDVADVITELGLDGLVVSSSAISRPVLDSEQRMQQVTSGQTTKELSSHTVREMYSLTEGKVPIIGAGGVASGRDALDMIRAGASLVQLRTAFTYQGPPVAMRIKRELLQLLKEQGFKCVSEAVGADVKTGGG
;
A
#
# COMPACT_ATOMS: atom_id res chain seq x y z
N MET A 1 -30.05 9.03 45.05
CA MET A 1 -28.74 9.43 44.47
C MET A 1 -27.63 8.38 44.59
N ARG A 2 -27.48 7.60 45.68
CA ARG A 2 -26.41 6.58 45.80
C ARG A 2 -26.59 5.40 44.81
N CYS A 3 -27.78 4.83 44.72
CA CYS A 3 -28.11 3.75 43.77
C CYS A 3 -27.81 4.12 42.30
N LEU A 4 -28.05 5.38 41.91
CA LEU A 4 -27.77 5.85 40.54
C LEU A 4 -26.26 5.93 40.27
N LYS A 5 -25.45 6.34 41.27
CA LYS A 5 -23.98 6.37 41.16
C LYS A 5 -23.39 4.97 41.05
N ASP A 6 -23.95 4.00 41.77
CA ASP A 6 -23.48 2.62 41.76
C ASP A 6 -23.86 1.91 40.45
N VAL A 7 -25.07 2.14 39.93
CA VAL A 7 -25.50 1.65 38.61
C VAL A 7 -24.63 2.24 37.48
N VAL A 8 -24.33 3.53 37.50
CA VAL A 8 -23.43 4.17 36.52
C VAL A 8 -22.02 3.57 36.57
N LYS A 9 -21.49 3.27 37.76
CA LYS A 9 -20.18 2.62 37.92
C LYS A 9 -20.18 1.19 37.37
N VAL A 10 -21.20 0.38 37.68
CA VAL A 10 -21.28 -1.01 37.22
C VAL A 10 -21.44 -1.07 35.70
N ILE A 11 -22.37 -0.30 35.13
CA ILE A 11 -22.59 -0.25 33.67
C ILE A 11 -21.34 0.32 32.96
N GLY A 12 -20.73 1.37 33.50
CA GLY A 12 -19.51 1.96 32.95
C GLY A 12 -18.33 0.98 32.93
N SER A 13 -18.09 0.27 34.05
CA SER A 13 -17.00 -0.71 34.15
C SER A 13 -17.20 -1.90 33.22
N GLY A 14 -18.42 -2.44 33.13
CA GLY A 14 -18.75 -3.53 32.20
C GLY A 14 -18.57 -3.12 30.74
N SER A 15 -18.96 -1.89 30.39
CA SER A 15 -18.80 -1.35 29.03
C SER A 15 -17.34 -1.19 28.65
N ILE A 16 -16.48 -0.70 29.57
CA ILE A 16 -15.04 -0.58 29.34
C ILE A 16 -14.40 -1.95 29.12
N VAL A 17 -14.75 -2.94 29.94
CA VAL A 17 -14.22 -4.31 29.78
C VAL A 17 -14.67 -4.91 28.46
N PHE A 18 -15.94 -4.74 28.09
CA PHE A 18 -16.48 -5.27 26.83
C PHE A 18 -15.83 -4.61 25.61
N VAL A 19 -15.71 -3.29 25.59
CA VAL A 19 -14.99 -2.55 24.53
C VAL A 19 -13.54 -3.01 24.45
N SER A 20 -12.85 -3.10 25.59
CA SER A 20 -11.45 -3.54 25.64
C SER A 20 -11.29 -4.96 25.11
N TYR A 21 -12.23 -5.86 25.44
CA TYR A 21 -12.26 -7.21 24.93
C TYR A 21 -12.45 -7.24 23.41
N LEU A 22 -13.46 -6.55 22.87
CA LEU A 22 -13.71 -6.48 21.43
C LEU A 22 -12.53 -5.87 20.64
N THR A 23 -11.88 -4.85 21.21
CA THR A 23 -10.63 -4.27 20.68
C THR A 23 -9.51 -5.33 20.68
N ALA A 24 -9.30 -6.03 21.79
CA ALA A 24 -8.22 -7.00 21.94
C ALA A 24 -8.38 -8.23 21.03
N ILE A 25 -9.60 -8.73 20.82
CA ILE A 25 -9.85 -9.85 19.92
C ILE A 25 -9.88 -9.44 18.44
N GLY A 26 -10.00 -8.14 18.15
CA GLY A 26 -10.05 -7.65 16.78
C GLY A 26 -11.39 -7.86 16.11
N ASP A 27 -12.51 -7.66 16.83
CA ASP A 27 -13.84 -7.85 16.24
C ASP A 27 -14.07 -6.90 15.06
N GLU A 28 -14.19 -7.48 13.86
CA GLU A 28 -14.25 -6.75 12.60
C GLU A 28 -15.41 -5.74 12.56
N ARG A 29 -16.58 -6.13 13.08
CA ARG A 29 -17.79 -5.29 13.05
C ARG A 29 -17.68 -4.16 14.06
N PHE A 30 -17.14 -4.44 15.25
CA PHE A 30 -16.89 -3.44 16.27
C PHE A 30 -15.91 -2.37 15.77
N TYR A 31 -14.80 -2.79 15.16
CA TYR A 31 -13.83 -1.85 14.58
C TYR A 31 -14.45 -0.98 13.49
N ALA A 32 -15.04 -1.61 12.47
CA ALA A 32 -15.53 -0.89 11.29
C ALA A 32 -16.77 -0.03 11.57
N ASN A 33 -17.69 -0.49 12.42
CA ASN A 33 -19.00 0.17 12.59
C ASN A 33 -19.10 1.03 13.85
N GLN A 34 -18.21 0.86 14.83
CA GLN A 34 -18.29 1.58 16.11
C GLN A 34 -17.00 2.31 16.46
N LEU A 35 -15.90 1.57 16.67
CA LEU A 35 -14.66 2.13 17.22
C LEU A 35 -14.02 3.15 16.27
N MET A 36 -13.79 2.77 15.00
CA MET A 36 -13.14 3.66 14.04
C MET A 36 -13.99 4.90 13.71
N PRO A 37 -15.30 4.78 13.43
CA PRO A 37 -16.15 5.96 13.22
C PRO A 37 -16.19 6.90 14.43
N LEU A 38 -16.25 6.36 15.66
CA LEU A 38 -16.24 7.17 16.88
C LEU A 38 -14.89 7.90 17.06
N LEU A 39 -13.77 7.20 16.88
CA LEU A 39 -12.44 7.81 16.96
C LEU A 39 -12.28 8.91 15.89
N GLN A 40 -12.63 8.63 14.64
CA GLN A 40 -12.52 9.58 13.55
C GLN A 40 -13.40 10.82 13.77
N ARG A 41 -14.60 10.65 14.32
CA ARG A 41 -15.50 11.78 14.64
C ARG A 41 -14.99 12.62 15.81
N THR A 42 -14.28 12.03 16.76
CA THR A 42 -13.82 12.72 17.98
C THR A 42 -12.49 13.43 17.79
N VAL A 43 -11.50 12.81 17.14
CA VAL A 43 -10.15 13.38 16.97
C VAL A 43 -9.83 13.75 15.52
N GLY A 44 -10.68 13.39 14.56
CA GLY A 44 -10.40 13.52 13.13
C GLY A 44 -9.72 12.27 12.56
N VAL A 45 -9.81 12.06 11.25
CA VAL A 45 -9.31 10.86 10.56
C VAL A 45 -7.80 10.71 10.72
N ASP A 46 -7.04 11.78 10.49
CA ASP A 46 -5.57 11.75 10.54
C ASP A 46 -5.04 11.44 11.95
N ALA A 47 -5.63 12.06 12.98
CA ALA A 47 -5.24 11.84 14.36
C ALA A 47 -5.62 10.44 14.83
N ALA A 48 -6.81 9.94 14.45
CA ALA A 48 -7.24 8.58 14.74
C ALA A 48 -6.29 7.55 14.10
N HIS A 49 -5.89 7.78 12.85
CA HIS A 49 -4.94 6.95 12.15
C HIS A 49 -3.57 6.96 12.83
N LEU A 50 -3.02 8.13 13.16
CA LEU A 50 -1.73 8.24 13.85
C LEU A 50 -1.75 7.55 15.23
N LEU A 51 -2.86 7.69 15.96
CA LEU A 51 -3.05 7.00 17.24
C LEU A 51 -3.03 5.48 17.05
N MET A 52 -3.79 4.96 16.08
CA MET A 52 -3.80 3.54 15.74
C MET A 52 -2.39 3.03 15.42
N VAL A 53 -1.64 3.78 14.61
CA VAL A 53 -0.28 3.42 14.20
C VAL A 53 0.68 3.40 15.39
N ARG A 54 0.57 4.36 16.31
CA ARG A 54 1.33 4.36 17.56
C ARG A 54 1.02 3.14 18.41
N LEU A 55 -0.25 2.78 18.55
CA LEU A 55 -0.66 1.58 19.29
C LEU A 55 -0.09 0.30 18.65
N ILE A 56 -0.15 0.20 17.32
CA ILE A 56 0.46 -0.90 16.56
C ILE A 56 1.98 -0.95 16.80
N GLY A 57 2.66 0.20 16.79
CA GLY A 57 4.10 0.28 17.06
C GLY A 57 4.49 -0.07 18.51
N LEU A 58 3.58 0.10 19.46
CA LEU A 58 3.72 -0.40 20.84
C LEU A 58 3.40 -1.91 20.95
N GLY A 59 3.06 -2.57 19.84
CA GLY A 59 2.65 -3.97 19.83
C GLY A 59 1.24 -4.22 20.36
N LEU A 60 0.44 -3.16 20.58
CA LEU A 60 -0.97 -3.24 20.95
C LEU A 60 -1.82 -3.51 19.70
N VAL A 61 -1.62 -4.71 19.16
CA VAL A 61 -2.36 -5.24 18.01
C VAL A 61 -3.38 -6.28 18.48
N PRO A 62 -4.53 -6.42 17.80
CA PRO A 62 -5.44 -7.50 18.09
C PRO A 62 -4.77 -8.87 18.00
N GLY A 63 -5.21 -9.81 18.84
CA GLY A 63 -4.70 -11.17 18.89
C GLY A 63 -5.12 -12.01 17.68
N ILE A 64 -4.54 -11.73 16.52
CA ILE A 64 -4.86 -12.43 15.28
C ILE A 64 -4.22 -13.83 15.30
N ARG A 65 -5.07 -14.86 15.33
CA ARG A 65 -4.68 -16.28 15.28
C ARG A 65 -5.09 -16.92 13.95
N TYR A 66 -4.66 -16.32 12.85
CA TYR A 66 -4.92 -16.86 11.53
C TYR A 66 -3.61 -17.22 10.85
N GLN A 67 -3.52 -18.46 10.40
CA GLN A 67 -2.42 -18.93 9.58
C GLN A 67 -2.83 -18.87 8.12
N ASP A 68 -2.02 -18.21 7.30
CA ASP A 68 -2.28 -18.12 5.88
C ASP A 68 -2.10 -19.50 5.22
N PRO A 69 -3.13 -20.02 4.52
CA PRO A 69 -2.99 -21.26 3.78
C PRO A 69 -2.10 -21.06 2.55
N VAL A 70 -1.45 -22.14 2.11
CA VAL A 70 -0.57 -22.17 0.93
C VAL A 70 -1.28 -21.67 -0.34
N SER A 71 -2.61 -21.79 -0.42
CA SER A 71 -3.39 -21.28 -1.55
C SER A 71 -3.37 -19.74 -1.70
N LEU A 72 -3.00 -19.00 -0.65
CA LEU A 72 -2.77 -17.55 -0.72
C LEU A 72 -1.32 -17.21 -1.09
N GLU A 73 -0.39 -18.16 -1.06
CA GLU A 73 1.01 -17.89 -1.36
C GLU A 73 1.18 -17.46 -2.82
N VAL A 74 2.01 -16.44 -3.05
CA VAL A 74 2.39 -15.97 -4.38
C VAL A 74 3.90 -15.90 -4.48
N LYS A 75 4.47 -16.40 -5.58
CA LYS A 75 5.90 -16.26 -5.90
C LYS A 75 6.06 -15.34 -7.08
N VAL A 76 6.63 -14.16 -6.86
CA VAL A 76 6.77 -13.13 -7.89
C VAL A 76 7.94 -12.21 -7.56
N MET A 77 8.56 -11.60 -8.56
CA MET A 77 9.76 -10.75 -8.39
C MET A 77 10.91 -11.49 -7.66
N GLY A 78 10.96 -12.82 -7.81
CA GLY A 78 11.87 -13.71 -7.08
C GLY A 78 11.57 -13.89 -5.59
N HIS A 79 10.57 -13.21 -5.02
CA HIS A 79 10.22 -13.31 -3.60
C HIS A 79 9.02 -14.24 -3.40
N ARG A 80 8.97 -14.86 -2.22
CA ARG A 80 7.77 -15.53 -1.73
C ARG A 80 6.96 -14.51 -0.94
N PHE A 81 5.67 -14.44 -1.21
CA PHE A 81 4.69 -13.67 -0.48
C PHE A 81 3.74 -14.66 0.18
N GLN A 82 3.68 -14.68 1.51
CA GLN A 82 2.86 -15.62 2.27
C GLN A 82 1.36 -15.47 1.95
N ASN A 83 0.94 -14.25 1.63
CA ASN A 83 -0.38 -13.91 1.11
C ASN A 83 -0.25 -12.70 0.17
N PRO A 84 -1.23 -12.43 -0.72
CA PRO A 84 -1.08 -11.39 -1.74
C PRO A 84 -1.42 -9.99 -1.23
N LEU A 85 -1.72 -9.81 0.06
CA LEU A 85 -2.27 -8.57 0.61
C LEU A 85 -1.20 -7.72 1.28
N GLY A 86 -0.91 -6.55 0.72
CA GLY A 86 0.04 -5.60 1.25
C GLY A 86 -0.58 -4.31 1.76
N LEU A 87 0.20 -3.56 2.53
CA LEU A 87 -0.14 -2.21 2.97
C LEU A 87 0.87 -1.20 2.40
N LEU A 88 0.37 -0.11 1.84
CA LEU A 88 1.18 1.04 1.48
C LEU A 88 1.16 2.07 2.63
N THR A 89 2.30 2.30 3.25
CA THR A 89 2.43 3.08 4.47
C THR A 89 3.43 4.23 4.33
N ASP A 90 3.16 5.35 4.99
CA ASP A 90 4.07 6.50 5.04
C ASP A 90 5.14 6.28 6.11
N PHE A 91 6.43 6.22 5.73
CA PHE A 91 7.50 5.92 6.65
C PHE A 91 7.58 6.90 7.83
N SER A 92 7.41 8.19 7.55
CA SER A 92 7.55 9.26 8.55
C SER A 92 6.59 9.06 9.72
N ARG A 93 5.40 8.53 9.42
CA ARG A 93 4.33 8.27 10.39
C ARG A 93 4.36 6.85 10.98
N HIS A 94 4.90 5.89 10.24
CA HIS A 94 4.67 4.46 10.52
C HIS A 94 5.92 3.61 10.73
N SER A 95 7.12 4.19 10.73
CA SER A 95 8.37 3.43 10.90
C SER A 95 8.37 2.51 12.14
N ALA A 96 7.80 2.96 13.27
CA ALA A 96 7.69 2.17 14.49
C ALA A 96 6.64 1.04 14.42
N ALA A 97 5.73 1.08 13.44
CA ALA A 97 4.59 0.16 13.34
C ALA A 97 4.82 -1.02 12.39
N ILE A 98 5.91 -1.04 11.60
CA ILE A 98 6.14 -2.01 10.54
C ILE A 98 6.00 -3.46 11.05
N ASP A 99 6.62 -3.78 12.19
CA ASP A 99 6.54 -5.13 12.76
C ASP A 99 5.11 -5.48 13.21
N GLY A 100 4.39 -4.50 13.76
CA GLY A 100 2.99 -4.64 14.11
C GLY A 100 2.10 -4.87 12.88
N LEU A 101 2.40 -4.23 11.74
CA LEU A 101 1.67 -4.45 10.48
C LEU A 101 1.79 -5.91 10.00
N TYR A 102 2.98 -6.51 10.07
CA TYR A 102 3.14 -7.93 9.76
C TYR A 102 2.35 -8.83 10.71
N ARG A 103 2.29 -8.47 12.01
CA ARG A 103 1.46 -9.18 13.01
C ARG A 103 -0.04 -9.03 12.76
N LEU A 104 -0.47 -7.98 12.06
CA LEU A 104 -1.85 -7.81 11.60
C LEU A 104 -2.20 -8.71 10.39
N GLY A 105 -1.21 -9.40 9.83
CA GLY A 105 -1.41 -10.38 8.77
C GLY A 105 -1.17 -9.87 7.36
N PHE A 106 -0.57 -8.69 7.17
CA PHE A 106 -0.11 -8.26 5.85
C PHE A 106 1.03 -9.16 5.34
N GLY A 107 0.93 -9.58 4.08
CA GLY A 107 1.93 -10.40 3.41
C GLY A 107 3.14 -9.59 2.95
N PHE A 108 3.02 -8.27 2.81
CA PHE A 108 4.13 -7.37 2.54
C PHE A 108 3.78 -5.94 2.96
N VAL A 109 4.80 -5.12 3.19
CA VAL A 109 4.63 -3.69 3.52
C VAL A 109 5.46 -2.85 2.57
N GLU A 110 4.84 -1.87 1.92
CA GLU A 110 5.54 -0.87 1.13
C GLU A 110 5.66 0.43 1.90
N VAL A 111 6.89 0.90 2.06
CA VAL A 111 7.25 2.07 2.82
C VAL A 111 7.51 3.24 1.88
N GLU A 112 6.70 4.30 1.96
CA GLU A 112 6.87 5.53 1.19
C GLU A 112 7.82 6.49 1.89
N THR A 113 8.86 6.96 1.17
CA THR A 113 9.93 7.81 1.71
C THR A 113 9.66 9.30 1.57
N ALA A 114 8.74 9.72 0.70
CA ALA A 114 8.38 11.12 0.52
C ALA A 114 7.35 11.59 1.55
N ASP A 115 7.54 12.80 2.08
CA ASP A 115 6.58 13.43 3.01
C ASP A 115 5.35 13.96 2.25
N THR A 116 4.27 13.18 2.28
CA THR A 116 2.99 13.54 1.64
C THR A 116 2.29 14.75 2.29
N GLN A 117 2.71 15.24 3.47
CA GLN A 117 2.11 16.42 4.13
C GLN A 117 2.73 17.77 3.72
N ALA A 118 3.75 17.77 2.88
CA ALA A 118 4.26 19.00 2.27
C ALA A 118 3.18 19.76 1.46
N VAL A 119 2.02 19.15 1.19
CA VAL A 119 0.92 19.76 0.43
C VAL A 119 -0.10 20.47 1.34
N SER A 120 -0.45 19.92 2.50
CA SER A 120 -1.48 20.50 3.39
C SER A 120 -0.94 21.52 4.38
N THR A 121 0.36 21.47 4.69
CA THR A 121 0.98 22.30 5.74
C THR A 121 1.52 23.63 5.21
N VAL A 122 1.63 23.78 3.88
CA VAL A 122 2.02 25.03 3.20
C VAL A 122 1.09 26.19 3.57
N GLN A 123 -0.14 25.89 3.99
CA GLN A 123 -1.11 26.93 4.36
C GLN A 123 -1.08 27.35 5.84
N ARG A 124 -0.34 26.68 6.75
CA ARG A 124 -0.56 26.88 8.20
C ARG A 124 0.60 27.30 9.10
N ALA A 125 1.88 27.15 8.76
CA ALA A 125 2.94 27.73 9.60
C ALA A 125 4.30 27.66 8.91
N GLY A 126 5.16 28.66 9.17
CA GLY A 126 6.55 28.76 8.74
C GLY A 126 7.48 27.69 9.33
N SER A 127 7.14 26.42 9.17
CA SER A 127 7.99 25.29 9.52
C SER A 127 9.09 25.16 8.46
N ARG A 128 10.35 25.30 8.87
CA ARG A 128 11.52 25.16 7.99
C ARG A 128 11.57 23.71 7.48
N TYR A 129 11.61 23.59 6.16
CA TYR A 129 11.70 22.33 5.42
C TYR A 129 12.93 21.51 5.85
N LYS A 130 12.79 20.18 5.87
CA LYS A 130 13.93 19.25 5.96
C LYS A 130 14.19 18.67 4.56
N PRO A 131 15.41 18.77 4.02
CA PRO A 131 15.71 18.26 2.67
C PRO A 131 15.43 16.76 2.54
N SER A 132 15.09 16.31 1.33
CA SER A 132 14.85 14.90 1.00
C SER A 132 15.98 13.96 1.44
N CYS A 133 17.24 14.41 1.33
CA CYS A 133 18.40 13.68 1.83
C CYS A 133 18.32 13.37 3.34
N PHE A 134 17.75 14.29 4.13
CA PHE A 134 17.60 14.15 5.57
C PHE A 134 16.52 13.13 5.93
N VAL A 135 15.45 13.07 5.12
CA VAL A 135 14.41 12.04 5.26
C VAL A 135 14.98 10.67 4.90
N CYS A 136 15.71 10.56 3.78
CA CYS A 136 16.37 9.32 3.38
C CYS A 136 17.38 8.82 4.43
N ALA A 137 18.21 9.69 5.01
CA ALA A 137 19.15 9.29 6.06
C ALA A 137 18.44 8.76 7.32
N ALA A 138 17.40 9.44 7.78
CA ALA A 138 16.62 9.03 8.95
C ALA A 138 15.80 7.74 8.70
N VAL A 139 15.40 7.50 7.45
CA VAL A 139 14.81 6.23 7.01
C VAL A 139 15.84 5.13 7.03
N GLN A 140 16.99 5.37 6.40
CA GLN A 140 18.08 4.42 6.28
C GLN A 140 18.57 3.94 7.65
N GLU A 141 18.79 4.84 8.60
CA GLU A 141 19.23 4.49 9.95
C GLU A 141 18.26 3.52 10.64
N ARG A 142 16.96 3.81 10.59
CA ARG A 142 15.91 2.99 11.19
C ARG A 142 15.74 1.65 10.49
N LEU A 143 15.85 1.62 9.16
CA LEU A 143 15.76 0.38 8.40
C LEU A 143 16.99 -0.51 8.64
N LYS A 144 18.19 0.07 8.70
CA LYS A 144 19.42 -0.62 9.11
C LYS A 144 19.29 -1.25 10.49
N ALA A 145 18.71 -0.52 11.46
CA ALA A 145 18.51 -1.03 12.82
C ALA A 145 17.62 -2.30 12.88
N ARG A 146 16.80 -2.56 11.86
CA ARG A 146 15.93 -3.76 11.76
C ARG A 146 16.28 -4.70 10.62
N GLU A 147 17.41 -4.51 9.93
CA GLU A 147 17.79 -5.29 8.74
C GLU A 147 17.81 -6.80 9.00
N ALA A 148 18.45 -7.23 10.09
CA ALA A 148 18.50 -8.65 10.47
C ALA A 148 17.11 -9.24 10.78
N PHE A 149 16.20 -8.43 11.30
CA PHE A 149 14.81 -8.85 11.53
C PHE A 149 14.03 -8.92 10.22
N GLN A 150 14.20 -7.93 9.34
CA GLN A 150 13.59 -7.91 8.02
C GLN A 150 14.04 -9.12 7.18
N SER A 151 15.33 -9.48 7.18
CA SER A 151 15.83 -10.67 6.48
C SER A 151 15.11 -11.97 6.89
N LYS A 152 14.80 -12.13 8.19
CA LYS A 152 14.00 -13.25 8.69
C LYS A 152 12.56 -13.22 8.16
N LEU A 153 11.95 -12.04 8.14
CA LEU A 153 10.59 -11.83 7.61
C LEU A 153 10.54 -12.10 6.10
N THR A 154 11.50 -11.59 5.32
CA THR A 154 11.63 -11.87 3.90
C THR A 154 11.71 -13.37 3.64
N THR A 155 12.53 -14.09 4.41
CA THR A 155 12.65 -15.55 4.31
C THR A 155 11.36 -16.28 4.72
N ALA A 156 10.58 -15.71 5.64
CA ALA A 156 9.26 -16.18 6.02
C ALA A 156 8.17 -15.87 4.97
N GLY A 157 8.48 -15.05 3.97
CA GLY A 157 7.56 -14.66 2.90
C GLY A 157 6.85 -13.34 3.17
N GLN A 158 7.47 -12.46 3.95
CA GLN A 158 6.97 -11.14 4.32
C GLN A 158 7.95 -10.03 3.89
N PRO A 159 8.11 -9.80 2.57
CA PRO A 159 9.03 -8.80 2.04
C PRO A 159 8.55 -7.35 2.32
N MET A 160 9.51 -6.43 2.34
CA MET A 160 9.32 -4.99 2.48
C MET A 160 9.74 -4.25 1.22
N GLY A 161 8.81 -3.51 0.64
CA GLY A 161 9.08 -2.58 -0.45
C GLY A 161 9.47 -1.21 0.05
N ILE A 162 10.31 -0.50 -0.71
CA ILE A 162 10.61 0.92 -0.48
C ILE A 162 10.18 1.71 -1.71
N ASN A 163 9.26 2.65 -1.50
CA ASN A 163 8.76 3.56 -2.51
C ASN A 163 9.53 4.88 -2.43
N LEU A 164 10.33 5.10 -3.46
CA LEU A 164 11.11 6.30 -3.70
C LEU A 164 10.18 7.34 -4.31
N GLY A 165 9.55 8.12 -3.43
CA GLY A 165 8.72 9.25 -3.84
C GLY A 165 9.58 10.43 -4.29
N GLN A 166 9.03 11.26 -5.18
CA GLN A 166 9.66 12.50 -5.61
C GLN A 166 9.10 13.68 -4.83
N SER A 167 9.98 14.57 -4.36
CA SER A 167 9.56 15.81 -3.73
C SER A 167 8.97 16.79 -4.76
N ASN A 168 7.91 17.51 -4.40
CA ASN A 168 7.30 18.55 -5.25
C ASN A 168 8.27 19.70 -5.59
N LEU A 169 9.35 19.84 -4.83
CA LEU A 169 10.32 20.93 -4.93
C LEU A 169 11.63 20.48 -5.57
N SER A 170 11.72 19.22 -6.00
CA SER A 170 12.94 18.64 -6.55
C SER A 170 13.33 19.34 -7.85
N GLN A 171 14.53 19.93 -7.87
CA GLN A 171 15.12 20.54 -9.06
C GLN A 171 15.74 19.48 -9.99
N ASP A 172 16.13 18.33 -9.42
CA ASP A 172 16.65 17.18 -10.15
C ASP A 172 16.01 15.88 -9.61
N PRO A 173 14.86 15.48 -10.18
CA PRO A 173 14.15 14.28 -9.77
C PRO A 173 14.91 12.99 -10.07
N VAL A 174 15.85 12.99 -11.03
CA VAL A 174 16.67 11.82 -11.33
C VAL A 174 17.68 11.62 -10.20
N ALA A 175 18.40 12.68 -9.82
CA ALA A 175 19.35 12.65 -8.72
C ALA A 175 18.69 12.24 -7.38
N GLU A 176 17.50 12.75 -7.09
CA GLU A 176 16.79 12.40 -5.86
C GLU A 176 16.44 10.90 -5.79
N VAL A 177 15.98 10.33 -6.92
CA VAL A 177 15.66 8.90 -6.96
C VAL A 177 16.93 8.05 -6.88
N THR A 178 18.01 8.44 -7.56
CA THR A 178 19.28 7.68 -7.51
C THR A 178 19.93 7.72 -6.14
N GLU A 179 19.91 8.85 -5.44
CA GLU A 179 20.33 8.92 -4.02
C GLU A 179 19.50 7.96 -3.16
N GLY A 180 18.19 7.90 -3.40
CA GLY A 180 17.30 6.94 -2.74
C GLY A 180 17.66 5.48 -3.04
N VAL A 181 17.98 5.14 -4.29
CA VAL A 181 18.44 3.80 -4.70
C VAL A 181 19.73 3.43 -3.98
N GLN A 182 20.73 4.32 -3.95
CA GLN A 182 22.00 4.09 -3.28
C GLN A 182 21.86 3.92 -1.77
N ALA A 183 21.04 4.77 -1.14
CA ALA A 183 20.89 4.76 0.31
C ALA A 183 20.02 3.60 0.83
N LEU A 184 18.94 3.28 0.11
CA LEU A 184 17.87 2.38 0.59
C LEU A 184 17.77 1.07 -0.18
N GLY A 185 18.33 0.98 -1.39
CA GLY A 185 18.33 -0.23 -2.21
C GLY A 185 18.84 -1.48 -1.48
N PRO A 186 19.99 -1.43 -0.77
CA PRO A 186 20.48 -2.58 -0.01
C PRO A 186 19.56 -3.05 1.13
N LEU A 187 18.58 -2.23 1.54
CA LEU A 187 17.66 -2.50 2.65
C LEU A 187 16.26 -2.89 2.17
N ALA A 188 16.00 -2.86 0.86
CA ALA A 188 14.71 -3.11 0.26
C ALA A 188 14.63 -4.54 -0.29
N ASP A 189 13.50 -5.22 -0.10
CA ASP A 189 13.21 -6.43 -0.85
C ASP A 189 12.78 -6.11 -2.28
N TYR A 190 12.17 -4.93 -2.50
CA TYR A 190 11.92 -4.36 -3.83
C TYR A 190 11.83 -2.84 -3.76
N LEU A 191 12.13 -2.17 -4.86
CA LEU A 191 12.05 -0.73 -5.00
C LEU A 191 10.85 -0.34 -5.87
N VAL A 192 10.20 0.77 -5.52
CA VAL A 192 9.14 1.37 -6.34
C VAL A 192 9.53 2.80 -6.67
N VAL A 193 9.56 3.12 -7.97
CA VAL A 193 9.78 4.49 -8.46
C VAL A 193 8.43 5.10 -8.81
N ASN A 194 8.07 6.18 -8.12
CA ASN A 194 6.86 6.92 -8.45
C ASN A 194 7.13 7.89 -9.61
N VAL A 195 6.42 7.71 -10.72
CA VAL A 195 6.58 8.50 -11.95
C VAL A 195 5.46 9.52 -12.13
N SER A 196 4.64 9.70 -11.08
CA SER A 196 3.63 10.74 -10.99
C SER A 196 4.08 11.82 -10.00
N ARG A 197 4.25 13.05 -10.47
CA ARG A 197 4.58 14.21 -9.63
C ARG A 197 3.33 15.00 -9.31
N PRO A 198 3.15 15.49 -8.07
CA PRO A 198 2.10 16.47 -7.78
C PRO A 198 2.38 17.78 -8.54
N SER A 199 1.44 18.23 -9.36
CA SER A 199 1.49 19.53 -10.03
C SER A 199 0.80 20.63 -9.23
N SER A 200 -0.19 20.27 -8.40
CA SER A 200 -0.85 21.15 -7.43
C SER A 200 -1.38 20.31 -6.25
N PRO A 201 -1.95 20.91 -5.19
CA PRO A 201 -2.50 20.13 -4.07
C PRO A 201 -3.52 19.06 -4.47
N ASP A 202 -4.20 19.26 -5.60
CA ASP A 202 -5.27 18.38 -6.10
C ASP A 202 -4.98 17.78 -7.48
N SER A 203 -3.79 17.97 -8.07
CA SER A 203 -3.46 17.45 -9.41
C SER A 203 -2.08 16.81 -9.49
N ARG A 204 -1.91 15.85 -10.41
CA ARG A 204 -0.66 15.16 -10.69
C ARG A 204 -0.34 15.19 -12.18
N VAL A 205 0.94 15.14 -12.51
CA VAL A 205 1.45 15.00 -13.88
C VAL A 205 2.30 13.75 -13.95
N GLN A 206 2.01 12.93 -14.96
CA GLN A 206 2.78 11.74 -15.31
C GLN A 206 3.94 12.13 -16.24
N MET A 207 5.11 11.52 -16.06
CA MET A 207 6.25 11.74 -16.96
C MET A 207 5.96 11.26 -18.38
N GLY A 208 6.42 12.02 -19.38
CA GLY A 208 6.37 11.59 -20.78
C GLY A 208 7.34 10.45 -21.07
N LYS A 209 7.13 9.73 -22.18
CA LYS A 209 7.90 8.52 -22.57
C LYS A 209 9.42 8.67 -22.47
N GLY A 210 9.96 9.77 -23.01
CA GLY A 210 11.42 10.02 -23.01
C GLY A 210 12.01 10.24 -21.62
N GLU A 211 11.33 11.03 -20.78
CA GLU A 211 11.73 11.29 -19.39
C GLU A 211 11.61 10.01 -18.55
N LEU A 212 10.51 9.25 -18.72
CA LEU A 212 10.30 7.96 -18.08
C LEU A 212 11.43 6.98 -18.41
N ARG A 213 11.75 6.84 -19.70
CA ARG A 213 12.83 5.97 -20.16
C ARG A 213 14.16 6.37 -19.53
N HIS A 214 14.50 7.66 -19.57
CA HIS A 214 15.76 8.16 -19.04
C HIS A 214 15.88 7.91 -17.53
N LEU A 215 14.84 8.24 -16.77
CA LEU A 215 14.82 7.99 -15.32
C LEU A 215 14.99 6.51 -15.00
N LEU A 216 14.24 5.63 -15.65
CA LEU A 216 14.29 4.20 -15.38
C LEU A 216 15.62 3.56 -15.80
N ASP A 217 16.21 3.97 -16.92
CA ASP A 217 17.55 3.52 -17.35
C ASP A 217 18.62 3.90 -16.31
N VAL A 218 18.59 5.14 -15.82
CA VAL A 218 19.50 5.59 -14.76
C VAL A 218 19.27 4.81 -13.46
N VAL A 219 18.02 4.63 -13.02
CA VAL A 219 17.68 3.87 -11.82
C VAL A 219 18.16 2.42 -11.90
N LEU A 220 17.95 1.77 -13.05
CA LEU A 220 18.39 0.39 -13.24
C LEU A 220 19.92 0.30 -13.18
N ARG A 221 20.65 1.21 -13.82
CA ARG A 221 22.13 1.25 -13.73
C ARG A 221 22.61 1.45 -12.31
N GLU A 222 22.04 2.40 -11.57
CA GLU A 222 22.40 2.62 -10.16
C GLU A 222 22.05 1.43 -9.28
N ARG A 223 20.91 0.78 -9.52
CA ARG A 223 20.53 -0.44 -8.81
C ARG A 223 21.53 -1.57 -9.06
N ASP A 224 22.17 -1.60 -10.23
CA ASP A 224 23.11 -2.64 -10.64
C ASP A 224 24.52 -2.45 -10.08
N THR A 225 24.85 -1.23 -9.64
CA THR A 225 26.12 -0.95 -8.94
C THR A 225 26.05 -1.20 -7.43
N LEU A 226 24.85 -1.48 -6.88
CA LEU A 226 24.68 -1.66 -5.45
C LEU A 226 25.45 -2.88 -4.91
N PRO A 227 26.17 -2.75 -3.77
CA PRO A 227 26.89 -3.84 -3.14
C PRO A 227 25.95 -4.74 -2.34
N CYS A 228 25.02 -5.41 -3.02
CA CYS A 228 24.01 -6.26 -2.39
C CYS A 228 24.10 -7.71 -2.93
N GLU A 229 23.94 -8.70 -2.05
CA GLU A 229 23.92 -10.12 -2.44
C GLU A 229 22.76 -10.42 -3.40
N ARG A 230 21.65 -9.70 -3.21
CA ARG A 230 20.44 -9.83 -4.02
C ARG A 230 20.01 -8.48 -4.54
N ARG A 231 20.04 -8.36 -5.86
CA ARG A 231 19.56 -7.20 -6.62
C ARG A 231 18.06 -6.98 -6.35
N PRO A 232 17.64 -5.86 -5.73
CA PRO A 232 16.24 -5.63 -5.40
C PRO A 232 15.45 -5.35 -6.69
N PRO A 233 14.36 -6.07 -6.99
CA PRO A 233 13.45 -5.77 -8.10
C PRO A 233 13.03 -4.30 -8.14
N VAL A 234 12.99 -3.70 -9.34
CA VAL A 234 12.56 -2.31 -9.54
C VAL A 234 11.19 -2.29 -10.23
N LEU A 235 10.25 -1.65 -9.57
CA LEU A 235 8.89 -1.45 -10.04
C LEU A 235 8.66 0.03 -10.34
N VAL A 236 7.74 0.30 -11.27
CA VAL A 236 7.26 1.66 -11.52
C VAL A 236 5.81 1.79 -11.07
N ARG A 237 5.46 2.90 -10.41
CA ARG A 237 4.08 3.18 -9.96
C ARG A 237 3.43 4.23 -10.85
N ILE A 238 2.30 3.88 -11.48
CA ILE A 238 1.54 4.76 -12.38
C ILE A 238 0.17 5.17 -11.80
N THR A 239 -0.43 6.23 -12.35
CA THR A 239 -1.80 6.67 -11.99
C THR A 239 -2.87 5.85 -12.69
N SER A 240 -4.09 5.83 -12.14
CA SER A 240 -5.22 5.04 -12.67
C SER A 240 -5.90 5.65 -13.89
N ASP A 241 -5.68 6.93 -14.17
CA ASP A 241 -6.42 7.71 -15.16
C ASP A 241 -5.55 8.20 -16.33
N LEU A 242 -4.51 7.43 -16.66
CA LEU A 242 -3.70 7.69 -17.85
C LEU A 242 -4.50 7.45 -19.14
N PRO A 243 -4.33 8.32 -20.17
CA PRO A 243 -4.76 8.04 -21.53
C PRO A 243 -4.18 6.72 -22.05
N THR A 244 -4.90 6.05 -22.96
CA THR A 244 -4.47 4.78 -23.55
C THR A 244 -3.08 4.87 -24.21
N LYS A 245 -2.77 6.00 -24.85
CA LYS A 245 -1.44 6.23 -25.45
C LYS A 245 -0.34 6.26 -24.38
N ASP A 246 -0.57 6.92 -23.25
CA ASP A 246 0.43 7.00 -22.17
C ASP A 246 0.62 5.63 -21.50
N LYS A 247 -0.45 4.83 -21.38
CA LYS A 247 -0.37 3.44 -20.93
C LYS A 247 0.48 2.59 -21.86
N GLN A 248 0.29 2.73 -23.18
CA GLN A 248 1.14 2.07 -24.18
C GLN A 248 2.59 2.52 -24.06
N ASP A 249 2.85 3.83 -23.95
CA ASP A 249 4.21 4.35 -23.81
C ASP A 249 4.91 3.83 -22.55
N VAL A 250 4.17 3.72 -21.43
CA VAL A 250 4.68 3.06 -20.21
C VAL A 250 4.97 1.58 -20.48
N ALA A 251 4.03 0.84 -21.08
CA ALA A 251 4.19 -0.59 -21.37
C ALA A 251 5.39 -0.88 -22.28
N ASP A 252 5.61 -0.06 -23.30
CA ASP A 252 6.76 -0.16 -24.20
C ASP A 252 8.06 0.03 -23.41
N VAL A 253 8.16 1.10 -22.61
CA VAL A 253 9.38 1.42 -21.86
C VAL A 253 9.70 0.36 -20.82
N ILE A 254 8.72 -0.13 -20.06
CA ILE A 254 8.96 -1.14 -19.03
C ILE A 254 9.36 -2.49 -19.63
N THR A 255 8.79 -2.84 -20.78
CA THR A 255 9.12 -4.09 -21.49
C THR A 255 10.50 -4.00 -22.13
N GLU A 256 10.82 -2.86 -22.75
CA GLU A 256 12.12 -2.63 -23.38
C GLU A 256 13.28 -2.62 -22.38
N LEU A 257 13.10 -1.95 -21.24
CA LEU A 257 14.12 -1.88 -20.19
C LEU A 257 14.17 -3.13 -19.29
N GLY A 258 13.20 -4.04 -19.42
CA GLY A 258 13.12 -5.25 -18.60
C GLY A 258 12.85 -4.95 -17.12
N LEU A 259 11.89 -4.07 -16.82
CA LEU A 259 11.49 -3.79 -15.45
C LEU A 259 10.88 -5.01 -14.76
N ASP A 260 11.09 -5.10 -13.45
CA ASP A 260 10.71 -6.29 -12.67
C ASP A 260 9.21 -6.30 -12.29
N GLY A 261 8.51 -5.18 -12.43
CA GLY A 261 7.08 -5.10 -12.18
C GLY A 261 6.48 -3.69 -12.29
N LEU A 262 5.18 -3.62 -12.04
CA LEU A 262 4.36 -2.41 -12.12
C LEU A 262 3.46 -2.31 -10.88
N VAL A 263 3.23 -1.09 -10.39
CA VAL A 263 2.21 -0.83 -9.36
C VAL A 263 1.09 0.03 -9.95
N VAL A 264 -0.13 -0.52 -9.95
CA VAL A 264 -1.32 0.09 -10.55
C VAL A 264 -2.43 0.14 -9.50
N SER A 265 -2.75 1.27 -8.87
CA SER A 265 -2.35 2.64 -9.20
C SER A 265 -2.00 3.50 -7.98
N SER A 266 -1.37 4.64 -8.23
CA SER A 266 -1.44 5.80 -7.34
C SER A 266 -2.83 6.48 -7.43
N SER A 267 -3.06 7.48 -6.57
CA SER A 267 -4.29 8.29 -6.61
C SER A 267 -4.47 8.93 -8.00
N ALA A 268 -5.70 8.93 -8.51
CA ALA A 268 -6.04 9.53 -9.80
C ALA A 268 -5.60 11.00 -9.89
N ILE A 269 -5.20 11.42 -11.10
CA ILE A 269 -4.91 12.80 -11.48
C ILE A 269 -6.16 13.67 -11.34
N SER A 270 -7.32 13.11 -11.70
CA SER A 270 -8.64 13.76 -11.63
C SER A 270 -9.47 13.22 -10.47
N ARG A 271 -10.04 14.12 -9.66
CA ARG A 271 -11.01 13.75 -8.60
C ARG A 271 -12.44 14.02 -9.11
N PRO A 272 -13.33 13.03 -9.21
CA PRO A 272 -14.72 13.28 -9.58
C PRO A 272 -15.40 14.18 -8.54
N VAL A 273 -16.19 15.14 -9.01
CA VAL A 273 -17.04 15.98 -8.16
C VAL A 273 -18.24 15.12 -7.73
N LEU A 274 -18.16 14.55 -6.53
CA LEU A 274 -19.23 13.74 -5.94
C LEU A 274 -19.96 14.53 -4.85
N ASP A 275 -21.25 14.26 -4.71
CA ASP A 275 -22.13 14.86 -3.71
C ASP A 275 -21.74 14.45 -2.28
N SER A 276 -21.96 15.32 -1.29
CA SER A 276 -21.22 15.30 0.00
C SER A 276 -21.33 13.99 0.83
N GLU A 277 -22.49 13.36 0.88
CA GLU A 277 -22.71 12.11 1.64
C GLU A 277 -22.20 10.87 0.92
N GLN A 278 -22.49 10.75 -0.39
CA GLN A 278 -21.96 9.68 -1.24
C GLN A 278 -20.43 9.73 -1.32
N ARG A 279 -19.86 10.94 -1.35
CA ARG A 279 -18.43 11.20 -1.29
C ARG A 279 -17.81 10.61 -0.03
N MET A 280 -18.43 10.80 1.14
CA MET A 280 -17.87 10.27 2.39
C MET A 280 -17.84 8.74 2.39
N GLN A 281 -18.92 8.06 1.98
CA GLN A 281 -18.94 6.59 1.93
C GLN A 281 -17.97 6.01 0.90
N GLN A 282 -17.88 6.60 -0.30
CA GLN A 282 -16.98 6.10 -1.34
C GLN A 282 -15.51 6.44 -1.06
N VAL A 283 -15.21 7.58 -0.42
CA VAL A 283 -13.85 7.92 0.04
C VAL A 283 -13.42 7.05 1.21
N THR A 284 -14.34 6.73 2.13
CA THR A 284 -14.09 5.86 3.30
C THR A 284 -13.79 4.42 2.89
N SER A 285 -14.40 3.95 1.81
CA SER A 285 -14.15 2.62 1.23
C SER A 285 -13.01 2.60 0.21
N GLY A 286 -12.64 3.75 -0.36
CA GLY A 286 -11.74 3.84 -1.51
C GLY A 286 -12.40 3.45 -2.84
N GLN A 287 -13.72 3.21 -2.84
CA GLN A 287 -14.48 2.73 -4.00
C GLN A 287 -14.39 3.68 -5.21
N THR A 288 -14.17 4.97 -4.98
CA THR A 288 -14.04 5.98 -6.04
C THR A 288 -12.95 5.66 -7.06
N THR A 289 -11.90 4.93 -6.68
CA THR A 289 -10.82 4.54 -7.60
C THR A 289 -10.84 3.06 -7.96
N LYS A 290 -11.69 2.22 -7.36
CA LYS A 290 -11.69 0.76 -7.57
C LYS A 290 -11.81 0.41 -9.06
N GLU A 291 -12.83 0.96 -9.72
CA GLU A 291 -13.13 0.63 -11.13
C GLU A 291 -12.02 1.10 -12.06
N LEU A 292 -11.54 2.33 -11.88
CA LEU A 292 -10.44 2.91 -12.67
C LEU A 292 -9.13 2.13 -12.47
N SER A 293 -8.78 1.80 -11.23
CA SER A 293 -7.57 1.05 -10.94
C SER A 293 -7.65 -0.38 -11.49
N SER A 294 -8.79 -1.06 -11.33
CA SER A 294 -9.00 -2.42 -11.89
C SER A 294 -8.98 -2.43 -13.42
N HIS A 295 -9.56 -1.41 -14.06
CA HIS A 295 -9.50 -1.24 -15.51
C HIS A 295 -8.06 -1.04 -15.99
N THR A 296 -7.30 -0.16 -15.33
CA THR A 296 -5.91 0.09 -15.69
C THR A 296 -5.02 -1.11 -15.42
N VAL A 297 -5.28 -1.92 -14.38
CA VAL A 297 -4.60 -3.22 -14.19
C VAL A 297 -4.83 -4.11 -15.40
N ARG A 298 -6.08 -4.25 -15.85
CA ARG A 298 -6.45 -5.07 -17.00
C ARG A 298 -5.77 -4.62 -18.29
N GLU A 299 -5.77 -3.32 -18.57
CA GLU A 299 -5.10 -2.77 -19.74
C GLU A 299 -3.59 -2.99 -19.68
N MET A 300 -2.93 -2.67 -18.57
CA MET A 300 -1.49 -2.85 -18.44
C MET A 300 -1.08 -4.33 -18.50
N TYR A 301 -1.88 -5.23 -17.92
CA TYR A 301 -1.66 -6.67 -18.05
C TYR A 301 -1.75 -7.13 -19.50
N SER A 302 -2.70 -6.57 -20.27
CA SER A 302 -2.87 -6.89 -21.69
C SER A 302 -1.73 -6.32 -22.54
N LEU A 303 -1.35 -5.06 -22.30
CA LEU A 303 -0.25 -4.36 -22.99
C LEU A 303 1.12 -4.98 -22.74
N THR A 304 1.31 -5.60 -21.57
CA THR A 304 2.55 -6.32 -21.21
C THR A 304 2.47 -7.82 -21.46
N GLU A 305 1.39 -8.30 -22.10
CA GLU A 305 1.15 -9.71 -22.41
C GLU A 305 1.26 -10.63 -21.18
N GLY A 306 0.91 -10.12 -19.99
CA GLY A 306 1.04 -10.83 -18.72
C GLY A 306 2.47 -11.16 -18.28
N LYS A 307 3.49 -10.61 -18.95
CA LYS A 307 4.92 -10.88 -18.66
C LYS A 307 5.45 -10.04 -17.49
N VAL A 308 4.87 -8.87 -17.26
CA VAL A 308 5.29 -7.95 -16.20
C VAL A 308 4.35 -8.11 -15.00
N PRO A 309 4.86 -8.51 -13.82
CA PRO A 309 4.06 -8.59 -12.60
C PRO A 309 3.40 -7.27 -12.21
N ILE A 310 2.15 -7.32 -11.75
CA ILE A 310 1.40 -6.13 -11.32
C ILE A 310 1.03 -6.23 -9.84
N ILE A 311 1.30 -5.16 -9.09
CA ILE A 311 0.72 -4.90 -7.76
C ILE A 311 -0.50 -3.99 -7.94
N GLY A 312 -1.70 -4.53 -7.71
CA GLY A 312 -2.97 -3.80 -7.80
C GLY A 312 -3.24 -2.97 -6.55
N ALA A 313 -3.38 -1.66 -6.68
CA ALA A 313 -3.66 -0.72 -5.61
C ALA A 313 -4.82 0.21 -6.02
N GLY A 314 -5.73 0.49 -5.08
CA GLY A 314 -6.86 1.40 -5.31
C GLY A 314 -8.21 0.76 -5.02
N GLY A 315 -8.88 1.24 -3.98
CA GLY A 315 -10.23 0.80 -3.63
C GLY A 315 -10.39 -0.64 -3.16
N VAL A 316 -9.30 -1.32 -2.78
CA VAL A 316 -9.38 -2.67 -2.19
C VAL A 316 -9.87 -2.57 -0.75
N ALA A 317 -11.11 -2.97 -0.51
CA ALA A 317 -11.73 -2.97 0.82
C ALA A 317 -12.28 -4.35 1.24
N SER A 318 -12.46 -5.28 0.31
CA SER A 318 -13.00 -6.64 0.57
C SER A 318 -12.20 -7.71 -0.16
N GLY A 319 -12.40 -8.98 0.20
CA GLY A 319 -11.82 -10.10 -0.54
C GLY A 319 -12.33 -10.17 -1.99
N ARG A 320 -13.54 -9.66 -2.25
CA ARG A 320 -14.06 -9.53 -3.62
C ARG A 320 -13.26 -8.52 -4.42
N ASP A 321 -12.96 -7.35 -3.86
CA ASP A 321 -12.16 -6.34 -4.55
C ASP A 321 -10.73 -6.85 -4.83
N ALA A 322 -10.14 -7.57 -3.86
CA ALA A 322 -8.85 -8.22 -4.05
C ALA A 322 -8.89 -9.23 -5.19
N LEU A 323 -9.92 -10.09 -5.24
CA LEU A 323 -10.07 -11.07 -6.31
C LEU A 323 -10.32 -10.41 -7.67
N ASP A 324 -11.14 -9.36 -7.73
CA ASP A 324 -11.39 -8.63 -8.98
C ASP A 324 -10.09 -8.04 -9.55
N MET A 325 -9.23 -7.46 -8.69
CA MET A 325 -7.89 -6.97 -9.09
C MET A 325 -6.99 -8.11 -9.57
N ILE A 326 -7.00 -9.26 -8.88
CA ILE A 326 -6.21 -10.42 -9.26
C ILE A 326 -6.65 -10.95 -10.62
N ARG A 327 -7.96 -11.14 -10.83
CA ARG A 327 -8.55 -11.57 -12.11
C ARG A 327 -8.29 -10.59 -13.24
N ALA A 328 -8.17 -9.30 -12.94
CA ALA A 328 -7.78 -8.29 -13.91
C ALA A 328 -6.29 -8.40 -14.34
N GLY A 329 -5.43 -9.05 -13.55
CA GLY A 329 -4.01 -9.24 -13.88
C GLY A 329 -3.04 -8.96 -12.73
N ALA A 330 -3.50 -8.51 -11.57
CA ALA A 330 -2.63 -8.26 -10.44
C ALA A 330 -2.13 -9.58 -9.81
N SER A 331 -0.83 -9.69 -9.57
CA SER A 331 -0.24 -10.79 -8.80
C SER A 331 -0.35 -10.56 -7.29
N LEU A 332 -0.30 -9.29 -6.88
CA LEU A 332 -0.41 -8.83 -5.48
C LEU A 332 -1.38 -7.67 -5.41
N VAL A 333 -1.94 -7.40 -4.24
CA VAL A 333 -2.84 -6.27 -4.00
C VAL A 333 -2.41 -5.43 -2.80
N GLN A 334 -2.64 -4.12 -2.86
CA GLN A 334 -2.35 -3.18 -1.78
C GLN A 334 -3.59 -2.40 -1.39
N LEU A 335 -3.68 -2.13 -0.09
CA LEU A 335 -4.68 -1.22 0.46
C LEU A 335 -4.03 -0.13 1.30
N ARG A 336 -4.80 0.93 1.54
CA ARG A 336 -4.47 2.04 2.44
C ARG A 336 -5.73 2.57 3.09
N THR A 337 -6.66 3.04 2.25
CA THR A 337 -7.92 3.65 2.68
C THR A 337 -8.74 2.74 3.60
N ALA A 338 -8.95 1.48 3.21
CA ALA A 338 -9.70 0.54 4.03
C ALA A 338 -9.08 0.32 5.42
N PHE A 339 -7.75 0.35 5.54
CA PHE A 339 -7.07 0.26 6.84
C PHE A 339 -7.28 1.50 7.70
N THR A 340 -7.16 2.68 7.11
CA THR A 340 -7.42 3.96 7.80
C THR A 340 -8.85 4.03 8.34
N TYR A 341 -9.82 3.54 7.57
CA TYR A 341 -11.23 3.69 7.92
C TYR A 341 -11.82 2.54 8.72
N GLN A 342 -11.44 1.30 8.41
CA GLN A 342 -12.02 0.09 9.00
C GLN A 342 -11.14 -0.53 10.09
N GLY A 343 -9.89 -0.07 10.20
CA GLY A 343 -8.98 -0.45 11.26
C GLY A 343 -8.27 -1.80 11.05
N PRO A 344 -7.52 -2.26 12.06
CA PRO A 344 -6.60 -3.39 11.97
C PRO A 344 -7.20 -4.73 11.46
N PRO A 345 -8.43 -5.14 11.85
CA PRO A 345 -8.98 -6.42 11.42
C PRO A 345 -9.25 -6.56 9.91
N VAL A 346 -9.19 -5.46 9.14
CA VAL A 346 -9.52 -5.47 7.71
C VAL A 346 -8.63 -6.41 6.89
N ALA A 347 -7.33 -6.52 7.23
CA ALA A 347 -6.42 -7.40 6.53
C ALA A 347 -6.87 -8.87 6.64
N MET A 348 -7.32 -9.24 7.83
CA MET A 348 -7.80 -10.57 8.12
C MET A 348 -9.09 -10.91 7.40
N ARG A 349 -10.05 -9.97 7.43
CA ARG A 349 -11.31 -10.13 6.72
C ARG A 349 -11.08 -10.36 5.22
N ILE A 350 -10.26 -9.53 4.58
CA ILE A 350 -9.98 -9.60 3.14
C ILE A 350 -9.35 -10.95 2.78
N LYS A 351 -8.37 -11.44 3.55
CA LYS A 351 -7.73 -12.74 3.28
C LYS A 351 -8.72 -13.91 3.40
N ARG A 352 -9.58 -13.90 4.43
CA ARG A 352 -10.62 -14.93 4.62
C ARG A 352 -11.62 -14.94 3.46
N GLU A 353 -12.13 -13.77 3.08
CA GLU A 353 -13.07 -13.60 1.98
C GLU A 353 -12.44 -14.01 0.63
N LEU A 354 -11.20 -13.59 0.38
CA LEU A 354 -10.46 -13.97 -0.83
C LEU A 354 -10.31 -15.49 -0.94
N LEU A 355 -9.92 -16.16 0.14
CA LEU A 355 -9.79 -17.61 0.17
C LEU A 355 -11.11 -18.32 -0.14
N GLN A 356 -12.21 -17.83 0.43
CA GLN A 356 -13.54 -18.37 0.17
C GLN A 356 -13.91 -18.21 -1.31
N LEU A 357 -13.73 -17.02 -1.87
CA LEU A 357 -14.07 -16.73 -3.26
C LEU A 357 -13.21 -17.52 -4.26
N LEU A 358 -11.92 -17.75 -3.97
CA LEU A 358 -11.07 -18.61 -4.79
C LEU A 358 -11.65 -20.03 -4.89
N LYS A 359 -12.09 -20.60 -3.75
CA LYS A 359 -12.72 -21.93 -3.71
C LYS A 359 -14.05 -21.95 -4.46
N GLU A 360 -14.91 -20.95 -4.25
CA GLU A 360 -16.20 -20.83 -4.92
C GLU A 360 -16.07 -20.73 -6.44
N GLN A 361 -14.99 -20.10 -6.94
CA GLN A 361 -14.71 -19.95 -8.37
C GLN A 361 -13.82 -21.07 -8.95
N GLY A 362 -13.47 -22.08 -8.15
CA GLY A 362 -12.72 -23.25 -8.61
C GLY A 362 -11.20 -23.04 -8.76
N PHE A 363 -10.64 -21.95 -8.25
CA PHE A 363 -9.19 -21.73 -8.24
C PHE A 363 -8.54 -22.45 -7.06
N LYS A 364 -7.42 -23.14 -7.29
CA LYS A 364 -6.64 -23.82 -6.25
C LYS A 364 -5.77 -22.87 -5.46
N CYS A 365 -5.28 -21.81 -6.10
CA CYS A 365 -4.45 -20.78 -5.49
C CYS A 365 -4.58 -19.44 -6.20
N VAL A 366 -4.10 -18.37 -5.55
CA VAL A 366 -4.11 -17.00 -6.09
C VAL A 366 -3.49 -16.93 -7.48
N SER A 367 -2.37 -17.63 -7.72
CA SER A 367 -1.67 -17.61 -9.01
C SER A 367 -2.51 -18.13 -10.19
N GLU A 368 -3.48 -19.02 -9.97
CA GLU A 368 -4.38 -19.51 -11.04
C GLU A 368 -5.44 -18.47 -11.41
N ALA A 369 -5.74 -17.52 -10.52
CA ALA A 369 -6.72 -16.47 -10.75
C ALA A 369 -6.12 -15.24 -11.44
N VAL A 370 -4.78 -15.09 -11.49
CA VAL A 370 -4.11 -13.92 -12.07
C VAL A 370 -4.46 -13.80 -13.56
N GLY A 371 -5.09 -12.69 -13.93
CA GLY A 371 -5.43 -12.40 -15.32
C GLY A 371 -6.57 -13.25 -15.90
N ALA A 372 -7.32 -13.98 -15.06
CA ALA A 372 -8.39 -14.89 -15.52
C ALA A 372 -9.52 -14.20 -16.33
N ASP A 373 -9.65 -12.87 -16.25
CA ASP A 373 -10.62 -12.09 -17.05
C ASP A 373 -10.05 -11.62 -18.39
N VAL A 374 -8.73 -11.73 -18.61
CA VAL A 374 -8.05 -11.25 -19.82
C VAL A 374 -7.91 -12.42 -20.78
N LYS A 375 -8.56 -12.34 -21.94
CA LYS A 375 -8.32 -13.29 -23.03
C LYS A 375 -6.91 -13.05 -23.56
N THR A 376 -5.96 -13.89 -23.18
CA THR A 376 -4.70 -14.00 -23.90
C THR A 376 -5.02 -14.50 -25.31
N GLY A 377 -4.53 -13.83 -26.35
CA GLY A 377 -4.77 -14.16 -27.77
C GLY A 377 -4.11 -15.46 -28.24
N GLY A 378 -4.28 -16.55 -27.48
CA GLY A 378 -3.82 -17.89 -27.78
C GLY A 378 -4.82 -18.91 -27.23
N GLY A 379 -5.77 -19.29 -28.09
CA GLY A 379 -6.83 -20.26 -27.85
C GLY A 379 -7.73 -20.34 -29.07
#